data_AF-A0A3M1QTM9-F1
#
_entry.id   AF-A0A3M1QTM9-F1
#
_cell.length_a   1.000
_cell.length_b   1.000
_cell.length_c   1.000
_cell.angle_alpha   90.00
_cell.angle_beta   90.00
_cell.angle_gamma   90.00
#
_symmetry.space_group_name_H-M   'P 1'
#
loop_
_entity.id
_entity.type
_entity.pdbx_description
1 polymer ?
#
loop_
_entity_poly.entity_id
_entity_poly.type
_entity_poly.pdbx_seq_one_letter_code
_entity_poly.pdbx_strand_id
1 'polypeptide(L)'
;MRTILTALISLCLLATAAAAETFGVRRAAPRPEAYGRVVMDNHSRAAKIAPVVFDHWNHRLRYTCRLCHVDLGFALVAGETDVREADNRNHRYCGACHDGKEAFGWLRSERGHTVKQCDRCHSLGRKVVRSDDFDTLTRDLPHTPYGNHVDWVGAEREGKIHLKDALPGITRVRRPIRYEGETVLHAREFDMPDILFSHRKHAVWNGCELCHPSIFGVARGATRYTMQEIFDGRYCGACHGKVSFPVDFDCRLCHTKDVF
;
A
#
# COMPACT_ATOMS: atom_id res chain seq x y z
N MET A 1 37.35 -46.05 -6.00
CA MET A 1 37.03 -45.30 -4.75
C MET A 1 37.38 -43.81 -4.84
N ARG A 2 38.57 -43.40 -5.32
CA ARG A 2 38.94 -41.97 -5.44
C ARG A 2 38.05 -41.13 -6.37
N THR A 3 37.57 -41.70 -7.47
CA THR A 3 36.74 -41.00 -8.48
C THR A 3 35.29 -40.76 -8.05
N ILE A 4 34.76 -41.60 -7.17
CA ILE A 4 33.40 -41.47 -6.62
C ILE A 4 33.36 -40.40 -5.53
N LEU A 5 34.43 -40.30 -4.73
CA LEU A 5 34.56 -39.29 -3.68
C LEU A 5 34.69 -37.88 -4.26
N THR A 6 35.41 -37.71 -5.38
CA THR A 6 35.51 -36.42 -6.09
C THR A 6 34.20 -36.00 -6.73
N ALA A 7 33.38 -36.94 -7.20
CA ALA A 7 32.06 -36.62 -7.79
C ALA A 7 31.04 -36.15 -6.75
N LEU A 8 31.07 -36.74 -5.54
CA LEU A 8 30.20 -36.35 -4.42
C LEU A 8 30.57 -34.98 -3.83
N ILE A 9 31.88 -34.66 -3.74
CA ILE A 9 32.33 -33.34 -3.26
C ILE A 9 31.96 -32.23 -4.25
N SER A 10 32.11 -32.49 -5.56
CA SER A 10 31.70 -31.53 -6.60
C SER A 10 30.18 -31.32 -6.65
N LEU A 11 29.38 -32.37 -6.39
CA LEU A 11 27.92 -32.26 -6.33
C LEU A 11 27.44 -31.49 -5.08
N CYS A 12 28.11 -31.65 -3.93
CA CYS A 12 27.84 -30.84 -2.74
C CYS A 12 28.24 -29.37 -2.92
N LEU A 13 29.34 -29.06 -3.61
CA LEU A 13 29.75 -27.68 -3.93
C LEU A 13 28.80 -26.98 -4.92
N LEU A 14 28.23 -27.72 -5.87
CA LEU A 14 27.22 -27.21 -6.80
C LEU A 14 25.85 -27.00 -6.13
N ALA A 15 25.50 -27.81 -5.12
CA ALA A 15 24.26 -27.64 -4.36
C ALA A 15 24.29 -26.43 -3.41
N THR A 16 25.46 -26.02 -2.91
CA THR A 16 25.60 -24.80 -2.10
C THR A 16 25.53 -23.51 -2.91
N ALA A 17 25.79 -23.55 -4.22
CA ALA A 17 25.71 -22.36 -5.09
C ALA A 17 24.28 -22.03 -5.51
N ALA A 18 23.36 -23.01 -5.53
CA ALA A 18 21.96 -22.80 -5.88
C ALA A 18 21.12 -22.21 -4.72
N ALA A 19 21.66 -22.21 -3.50
CA ALA A 19 21.05 -21.59 -2.31
C ALA A 19 21.81 -20.33 -1.86
N ALA A 20 22.56 -19.68 -2.75
CA ALA A 20 22.89 -18.28 -2.58
C ALA A 20 21.59 -17.48 -2.78
N GLU A 21 20.81 -17.37 -1.70
CA GLU A 21 19.79 -16.35 -1.57
C GLU A 21 20.40 -15.04 -2.07
N THR A 22 19.74 -14.40 -3.03
CA THR A 22 20.12 -13.07 -3.51
C THR A 22 19.81 -12.05 -2.41
N PHE A 23 20.49 -12.15 -1.27
CA PHE A 23 20.63 -11.07 -0.32
C PHE A 23 21.41 -9.96 -1.03
N GLY A 24 20.73 -8.87 -1.35
CA GLY A 24 21.41 -7.62 -1.72
C GLY A 24 21.29 -7.14 -3.17
N VAL A 25 20.43 -7.73 -4.02
CA VAL A 25 20.05 -6.99 -5.24
C VAL A 25 19.09 -5.87 -4.82
N ARG A 26 19.65 -4.67 -4.56
CA ARG A 26 18.85 -3.46 -4.36
C ARG A 26 17.96 -3.29 -5.58
N ARG A 27 16.67 -3.61 -5.44
CA ARG A 27 15.68 -3.27 -6.46
C ARG A 27 15.65 -1.76 -6.54
N ALA A 28 15.86 -1.22 -7.73
CA ALA A 28 15.75 0.22 -7.94
C ALA A 28 14.40 0.70 -7.41
N ALA A 29 14.41 1.78 -6.63
CA ALA A 29 13.18 2.37 -6.12
C ALA A 29 12.25 2.69 -7.31
N PRO A 30 10.95 2.39 -7.19
CA PRO A 30 10.01 2.73 -8.25
C PRO A 30 9.98 4.25 -8.42
N ARG A 31 9.62 4.71 -9.62
CA ARG A 31 9.39 6.13 -9.85
C ARG A 31 8.29 6.64 -8.91
N PRO A 32 8.30 7.93 -8.52
CA PRO A 32 7.35 8.48 -7.55
C PRO A 32 5.88 8.18 -7.87
N GLU A 33 5.47 8.33 -9.13
CA GLU A 33 4.12 8.07 -9.61
C GLU A 33 3.72 6.58 -9.59
N ALA A 34 4.71 5.68 -9.51
CA ALA A 34 4.53 4.24 -9.43
C ALA A 34 4.73 3.70 -8.00
N TYR A 35 5.12 4.54 -7.05
CA TYR A 35 5.31 4.12 -5.66
C TYR A 35 3.95 3.77 -5.03
N GLY A 36 3.86 2.56 -4.46
CA GLY A 36 2.59 2.00 -4.00
C GLY A 36 1.65 1.57 -5.12
N ARG A 37 2.09 1.48 -6.38
CA ARG A 37 1.27 0.92 -7.47
C ARG A 37 0.95 -0.55 -7.21
N VAL A 38 -0.31 -0.92 -7.40
CA VAL A 38 -0.77 -2.31 -7.42
C VAL A 38 -1.20 -2.68 -8.83
N VAL A 39 -0.73 -3.84 -9.30
CA VAL A 39 -1.17 -4.43 -10.55
C VAL A 39 -2.08 -5.60 -10.20
N MET A 40 -3.35 -5.54 -10.62
CA MET A 40 -4.31 -6.61 -10.41
C MET A 40 -4.41 -7.45 -11.68
N ASP A 41 -4.05 -8.73 -11.56
CA ASP A 41 -4.02 -9.67 -12.69
C ASP A 41 -4.57 -11.05 -12.33
N ASN A 42 -5.47 -11.13 -11.36
CA ASN A 42 -6.11 -12.40 -11.00
C ASN A 42 -6.80 -13.05 -12.21
N HIS A 43 -7.38 -12.24 -13.11
CA HIS A 43 -8.16 -12.71 -14.26
C HIS A 43 -7.77 -12.11 -15.62
N SER A 44 -7.06 -10.97 -15.65
CA SER A 44 -6.97 -10.17 -16.88
C SER A 44 -6.15 -10.85 -17.98
N ARG A 45 -4.92 -11.29 -17.69
CA ARG A 45 -4.09 -11.99 -18.69
C ARG A 45 -4.73 -13.29 -19.18
N ALA A 46 -5.36 -14.05 -18.28
CA ALA A 46 -6.09 -15.26 -18.65
C ALA A 46 -7.24 -14.96 -19.63
N ALA A 47 -7.91 -13.83 -19.45
CA ALA A 47 -8.96 -13.32 -20.34
C ALA A 47 -8.43 -12.56 -21.58
N LYS A 48 -7.10 -12.50 -21.80
CA LYS A 48 -6.45 -11.70 -22.86
C LYS A 48 -6.77 -10.20 -22.79
N ILE A 49 -6.96 -9.69 -21.58
CA ILE A 49 -7.16 -8.27 -21.28
C ILE A 49 -5.90 -7.75 -20.56
N ALA A 50 -5.54 -6.49 -20.77
CA ALA A 50 -4.44 -5.87 -20.03
C ALA A 50 -4.74 -5.86 -18.52
N PRO A 51 -3.78 -6.20 -17.64
CA PRO A 51 -3.95 -6.07 -16.20
C PRO A 51 -4.35 -4.66 -15.76
N VAL A 52 -5.09 -4.58 -14.65
CA VAL A 52 -5.48 -3.31 -14.05
C VAL A 52 -4.28 -2.71 -13.32
N VAL A 53 -4.04 -1.42 -13.55
CA VAL A 53 -3.05 -0.64 -12.79
C VAL A 53 -3.80 0.29 -11.84
N PHE A 54 -3.57 0.09 -10.55
CA PHE A 54 -4.12 0.91 -9.47
C PHE A 54 -3.01 1.71 -8.79
N ASP A 55 -3.11 3.03 -8.84
CA ASP A 55 -2.14 3.93 -8.23
C ASP A 55 -2.73 4.54 -6.94
N HIS A 56 -2.11 4.25 -5.80
CA HIS A 56 -2.59 4.74 -4.49
C HIS A 56 -2.54 6.26 -4.37
N TRP A 57 -1.56 6.94 -5.00
CA TRP A 57 -1.40 8.39 -4.83
C TRP A 57 -2.67 9.16 -5.26
N ASN A 58 -3.29 8.81 -6.38
CA ASN A 58 -4.45 9.54 -6.90
C ASN A 58 -5.69 9.37 -6.00
N HIS A 59 -5.80 8.21 -5.38
CA HIS A 59 -6.90 7.91 -4.45
C HIS A 59 -6.65 8.54 -3.07
N ARG A 60 -5.40 8.54 -2.60
CA ARG A 60 -4.99 9.16 -1.32
C ARG A 60 -5.11 10.67 -1.29
N LEU A 61 -5.20 11.33 -2.45
CA LEU A 61 -5.54 12.75 -2.52
C LEU A 61 -6.98 13.04 -2.03
N ARG A 62 -7.85 12.02 -2.00
CA ARG A 62 -9.30 12.20 -1.81
C ARG A 62 -9.89 11.31 -0.74
N TYR A 63 -9.32 10.14 -0.48
CA TYR A 63 -9.94 9.10 0.34
C TYR A 63 -8.99 8.57 1.40
N THR A 64 -9.55 8.16 2.53
CA THR A 64 -8.82 7.44 3.59
C THR A 64 -8.50 6.01 3.15
N CYS A 65 -7.45 5.41 3.72
CA CYS A 65 -7.15 3.98 3.55
C CYS A 65 -8.30 3.12 4.09
N ARG A 66 -8.90 3.56 5.20
CA ARG A 66 -10.02 2.88 5.87
C ARG A 66 -11.19 2.66 4.92
N LEU A 67 -11.57 3.69 4.15
CA LEU A 67 -12.71 3.60 3.24
C LEU A 67 -12.54 2.44 2.25
N CYS A 68 -11.36 2.29 1.66
CA CYS A 68 -11.11 1.20 0.71
C CYS A 68 -10.93 -0.16 1.40
N HIS A 69 -10.11 -0.23 2.44
CA HIS A 69 -9.69 -1.51 2.99
C HIS A 69 -10.63 -2.08 4.06
N VAL A 70 -11.45 -1.24 4.70
CA VAL A 70 -12.44 -1.65 5.70
C VAL A 70 -13.84 -1.60 5.12
N ASP A 71 -14.26 -0.45 4.58
CA ASP A 71 -15.66 -0.29 4.15
C ASP A 71 -15.95 -0.95 2.79
N LEU A 72 -15.02 -0.85 1.83
CA LEU A 72 -15.12 -1.55 0.53
C LEU A 72 -14.53 -2.98 0.57
N GLY A 73 -13.81 -3.33 1.63
CA GLY A 73 -13.29 -4.68 1.86
C GLY A 73 -12.13 -5.09 0.95
N PHE A 74 -11.34 -4.15 0.44
CA PHE A 74 -10.09 -4.48 -0.24
C PHE A 74 -9.05 -5.02 0.76
N ALA A 75 -8.49 -6.18 0.46
CA ALA A 75 -7.40 -6.75 1.22
C ALA A 75 -6.16 -5.86 1.12
N LEU A 76 -5.35 -5.85 2.18
CA LEU A 76 -4.07 -5.13 2.21
C LEU A 76 -3.00 -5.81 1.34
N VAL A 77 -3.16 -7.10 1.07
CA VAL A 77 -2.24 -7.88 0.24
C VAL A 77 -2.75 -7.87 -1.21
N ALA A 78 -1.85 -7.52 -2.13
CA ALA A 78 -2.15 -7.49 -3.55
C ALA A 78 -2.58 -8.89 -4.05
N GLY A 79 -3.72 -8.94 -4.74
CA GLY A 79 -4.26 -10.17 -5.32
C GLY A 79 -5.17 -10.98 -4.40
N GLU A 80 -5.31 -10.66 -3.11
CA GLU A 80 -6.22 -11.39 -2.22
C GLU A 80 -7.69 -11.05 -2.43
N THR A 81 -8.00 -9.83 -2.87
CA THR A 81 -9.38 -9.48 -3.26
C THR A 81 -9.66 -9.95 -4.67
N ASP A 82 -10.57 -10.92 -4.81
CA ASP A 82 -11.00 -11.48 -6.11
C ASP A 82 -11.99 -10.56 -6.85
N VAL A 83 -11.55 -9.36 -7.25
CA VAL A 83 -12.42 -8.38 -7.93
C VAL A 83 -12.82 -8.85 -9.32
N ARG A 84 -14.13 -8.87 -9.61
CA ARG A 84 -14.68 -9.18 -10.94
C ARG A 84 -15.37 -7.97 -11.56
N GLU A 85 -15.49 -7.99 -12.90
CA GLU A 85 -16.27 -6.97 -13.61
C GLU A 85 -17.72 -6.91 -13.12
N ALA A 86 -18.32 -8.06 -12.85
CA ALA A 86 -19.68 -8.14 -12.33
C ALA A 86 -19.82 -7.42 -10.98
N ASP A 87 -18.83 -7.50 -10.09
CA ASP A 87 -18.85 -6.78 -8.81
C ASP A 87 -18.80 -5.27 -9.03
N ASN A 88 -17.90 -4.81 -9.91
CA ASN A 88 -17.81 -3.39 -10.28
C ASN A 88 -19.13 -2.87 -10.87
N ARG A 89 -19.77 -3.65 -11.76
CA ARG A 89 -21.08 -3.27 -12.33
C ARG A 89 -22.19 -3.24 -11.29
N ASN A 90 -22.06 -3.98 -10.20
CA ASN A 90 -22.99 -4.00 -9.07
C ASN A 90 -22.56 -3.04 -7.94
N HIS A 91 -21.82 -1.97 -8.27
CA HIS A 91 -21.41 -0.93 -7.33
C HIS A 91 -20.54 -1.40 -6.16
N ARG A 92 -19.80 -2.50 -6.35
CA ARG A 92 -18.79 -2.98 -5.39
C ARG A 92 -17.39 -2.61 -5.84
N TYR A 93 -16.44 -2.63 -4.92
CA TYR A 93 -15.02 -2.36 -5.19
C TYR A 93 -14.81 -1.05 -5.96
N CYS A 94 -14.21 -1.09 -7.15
CA CYS A 94 -13.97 0.11 -7.95
C CYS A 94 -15.29 0.78 -8.35
N GLY A 95 -16.34 -0.01 -8.61
CA GLY A 95 -17.66 0.49 -9.01
C GLY A 95 -18.45 1.23 -7.93
N ALA A 96 -18.00 1.16 -6.67
CA ALA A 96 -18.57 1.96 -5.58
C ALA A 96 -18.34 3.48 -5.78
N CYS A 97 -17.24 3.84 -6.45
CA CYS A 97 -16.92 5.23 -6.79
C CYS A 97 -16.94 5.47 -8.31
N HIS A 98 -16.48 4.50 -9.11
CA HIS A 98 -16.49 4.59 -10.57
C HIS A 98 -17.87 4.30 -11.16
N ASP A 99 -18.89 5.03 -10.67
CA ASP A 99 -20.30 4.91 -10.98
C ASP A 99 -20.82 6.01 -11.93
N GLY A 100 -19.94 6.95 -12.31
CA GLY A 100 -20.28 8.12 -13.12
C GLY A 100 -20.79 9.32 -12.31
N LYS A 101 -20.86 9.21 -10.98
CA LYS A 101 -21.27 10.28 -10.06
C LYS A 101 -20.13 10.68 -9.12
N GLU A 102 -19.56 9.73 -8.39
CA GLU A 102 -18.45 9.98 -7.47
C GLU A 102 -17.12 10.12 -8.23
N ALA A 103 -16.91 9.26 -9.21
CA ALA A 103 -15.79 9.29 -10.15
C ALA A 103 -16.28 8.87 -11.55
N PHE A 104 -15.38 8.90 -12.53
CA PHE A 104 -15.71 8.47 -13.89
C PHE A 104 -16.25 7.02 -13.90
N GLY A 105 -17.31 6.77 -14.66
CA GLY A 105 -17.89 5.44 -14.84
C GLY A 105 -17.17 4.60 -15.90
N TRP A 106 -17.47 3.29 -15.95
CA TRP A 106 -16.94 2.42 -17.03
C TRP A 106 -17.57 2.69 -18.40
N LEU A 107 -18.67 3.44 -18.45
CA LEU A 107 -19.29 3.98 -19.66
C LEU A 107 -19.26 5.51 -19.65
N ARG A 108 -19.22 6.10 -20.84
CA ARG A 108 -19.35 7.54 -21.08
C ARG A 108 -20.26 7.77 -22.27
N SER A 109 -21.03 8.86 -22.26
CA SER A 109 -21.72 9.33 -23.45
C SER A 109 -20.79 10.22 -24.27
N GLU A 110 -20.63 9.92 -25.55
CA GLU A 110 -19.86 10.71 -26.49
C GLU A 110 -20.63 10.83 -27.80
N ARG A 111 -21.00 12.06 -28.16
CA ARG A 111 -21.77 12.37 -29.38
C ARG A 111 -23.05 11.51 -29.52
N GLY A 112 -23.72 11.23 -28.40
CA GLY A 112 -24.94 10.41 -28.36
C GLY A 112 -24.71 8.90 -28.33
N HIS A 113 -23.45 8.44 -28.35
CA HIS A 113 -23.10 7.02 -28.27
C HIS A 113 -22.49 6.66 -26.91
N THR A 114 -22.75 5.44 -26.46
CA THR A 114 -22.12 4.89 -25.26
C THR A 114 -20.75 4.30 -25.60
N VAL A 115 -19.70 4.83 -24.98
CA VAL A 115 -18.31 4.39 -25.17
C VAL A 115 -17.79 3.76 -23.87
N LYS A 116 -17.11 2.63 -24.00
CA LYS A 116 -16.45 1.95 -22.87
C LYS A 116 -15.14 2.65 -22.51
N GLN A 117 -14.88 2.80 -21.23
CA GLN A 117 -13.66 3.45 -20.69
C GLN A 117 -12.68 2.43 -20.07
N CYS A 118 -12.65 1.18 -20.57
CA CYS A 118 -11.90 0.06 -19.98
C CYS A 118 -10.40 0.37 -19.81
N ASP A 119 -9.80 1.07 -20.77
CA ASP A 119 -8.37 1.39 -20.81
C ASP A 119 -7.93 2.32 -19.66
N ARG A 120 -8.85 3.02 -19.00
CA ARG A 120 -8.52 3.85 -17.83
C ARG A 120 -8.03 3.02 -16.64
N CYS A 121 -8.46 1.76 -16.56
CA CYS A 121 -8.06 0.82 -15.51
C CYS A 121 -7.11 -0.24 -16.08
N HIS A 122 -7.55 -0.94 -17.13
CA HIS A 122 -6.81 -2.01 -17.82
C HIS A 122 -5.69 -1.43 -18.69
N SER A 123 -4.66 -0.89 -18.04
CA SER A 123 -3.67 -0.01 -18.66
C SER A 123 -2.24 -0.57 -18.65
N LEU A 124 -1.99 -1.70 -18.00
CA LEU A 124 -0.62 -2.23 -17.92
C LEU A 124 -0.10 -2.53 -19.34
N GLY A 125 1.05 -1.94 -19.68
CA GLY A 125 1.69 -2.12 -20.99
C GLY A 125 0.99 -1.39 -22.15
N ARG A 126 -0.04 -0.60 -21.88
CA ARG A 126 -0.76 0.20 -22.88
C ARG A 126 -0.33 1.66 -22.81
N LYS A 127 -0.35 2.34 -23.97
CA LYS A 127 -0.27 3.80 -24.02
C LYS A 127 -1.65 4.37 -23.75
N VAL A 128 -1.91 4.73 -22.51
CA VAL A 128 -3.18 5.35 -22.09
C VAL A 128 -2.92 6.80 -21.70
N VAL A 129 -3.79 7.71 -22.15
CA VAL A 129 -3.77 9.09 -21.68
C VAL A 129 -4.41 9.10 -20.30
N ARG A 130 -3.62 9.35 -19.26
CA ARG A 130 -4.15 9.52 -17.91
C ARG A 130 -4.78 10.92 -17.81
N SER A 131 -5.93 11.01 -17.14
CA SER A 131 -6.55 12.30 -16.85
C SER A 131 -5.77 13.10 -15.81
N ASP A 132 -5.06 12.38 -14.95
CA ASP A 132 -4.38 12.90 -13.77
C ASP A 132 -2.89 12.70 -13.96
N ASP A 133 -2.13 13.80 -13.86
CA ASP A 133 -0.68 13.82 -13.89
C ASP A 133 -0.13 13.95 -12.48
N PHE A 134 0.83 13.10 -12.12
CA PHE A 134 1.38 13.03 -10.76
C PHE A 134 2.05 14.35 -10.37
N ASP A 135 3.02 14.79 -11.16
CA ASP A 135 3.82 15.98 -10.87
C ASP A 135 2.96 17.24 -10.78
N THR A 136 1.91 17.33 -11.59
CA THR A 136 0.94 18.42 -11.55
C THR A 136 0.09 18.39 -10.29
N LEU A 137 -0.46 17.24 -9.91
CA LEU A 137 -1.37 17.13 -8.77
C LEU A 137 -0.68 17.14 -7.41
N THR A 138 0.62 16.82 -7.36
CA THR A 138 1.37 16.81 -6.10
C THR A 138 2.30 18.01 -5.93
N ARG A 139 2.36 18.92 -6.90
CA ARG A 139 3.30 20.06 -6.94
C ARG A 139 3.31 20.93 -5.69
N ASP A 140 2.12 21.23 -5.18
CA ASP A 140 1.94 22.18 -4.08
C ASP A 140 1.86 21.48 -2.71
N LEU A 141 1.97 20.14 -2.71
CA LEU A 141 1.97 19.35 -1.49
C LEU A 141 3.33 19.39 -0.79
N PRO A 142 3.38 19.22 0.54
CA PRO A 142 4.63 19.14 1.26
C PRO A 142 5.46 17.95 0.77
N HIS A 143 6.78 18.13 0.73
CA HIS A 143 7.71 17.15 0.19
C HIS A 143 8.50 16.43 1.28
N THR A 144 8.94 15.22 0.95
CA THR A 144 9.81 14.39 1.79
C THR A 144 10.85 13.69 0.91
N PRO A 145 12.05 13.35 1.40
CA PRO A 145 13.00 12.56 0.63
C PRO A 145 12.54 11.10 0.43
N TYR A 146 11.49 10.67 1.11
CA TYR A 146 11.08 9.26 1.18
C TYR A 146 9.95 8.89 0.21
N GLY A 147 9.85 7.59 -0.11
CA GLY A 147 8.71 7.00 -0.80
C GLY A 147 8.45 7.63 -2.18
N ASN A 148 7.31 8.29 -2.32
CA ASN A 148 6.91 9.01 -3.54
C ASN A 148 7.20 10.52 -3.49
N HIS A 149 8.01 10.96 -2.54
CA HIS A 149 8.37 12.36 -2.28
C HIS A 149 7.25 13.30 -1.83
N VAL A 150 6.10 12.76 -1.44
CA VAL A 150 4.97 13.53 -0.88
C VAL A 150 4.86 13.23 0.62
N ASP A 151 4.93 14.26 1.45
CA ASP A 151 4.57 14.15 2.87
C ASP A 151 3.04 14.22 3.01
N TRP A 152 2.41 13.06 2.90
CA TRP A 152 0.96 12.91 3.00
C TRP A 152 0.40 13.36 4.36
N VAL A 153 1.13 13.07 5.45
CA VAL A 153 0.71 13.49 6.80
C VAL A 153 0.85 15.00 6.95
N GLY A 154 1.87 15.60 6.34
CA GLY A 154 2.01 17.05 6.20
C GLY A 154 0.88 17.68 5.40
N ALA A 155 0.58 17.12 4.22
CA ALA A 155 -0.48 17.60 3.35
C ALA A 155 -1.85 17.62 4.05
N GLU A 156 -2.19 16.56 4.79
CA GLU A 156 -3.42 16.49 5.58
C GLU A 156 -3.40 17.52 6.72
N ARG A 157 -2.31 17.58 7.49
CA ARG A 157 -2.16 18.51 8.61
C ARG A 157 -2.26 19.98 8.19
N GLU A 158 -1.72 20.31 7.02
CA GLU A 158 -1.78 21.65 6.42
C GLU A 158 -3.13 21.94 5.74
N GLY A 159 -4.05 20.98 5.68
CA GLY A 159 -5.35 21.12 5.03
C GLY A 159 -5.26 21.22 3.50
N LYS A 160 -4.14 20.83 2.89
CA LYS A 160 -3.95 20.81 1.43
C LYS A 160 -4.67 19.65 0.75
N ILE A 161 -5.01 18.62 1.50
CA ILE A 161 -5.88 17.52 1.07
C ILE A 161 -7.04 17.37 2.05
N HIS A 162 -8.20 17.02 1.51
CA HIS A 162 -9.41 16.79 2.29
C HIS A 162 -9.86 15.35 2.07
N LEU A 163 -9.64 14.53 3.09
CA LEU A 163 -9.91 13.10 3.01
C LEU A 163 -11.39 12.83 3.27
N LYS A 164 -12.02 12.12 2.34
CA LYS A 164 -13.35 11.55 2.49
C LYS A 164 -13.22 10.15 3.09
N ASP A 165 -13.79 9.98 4.29
CA ASP A 165 -13.80 8.72 5.03
C ASP A 165 -15.15 7.97 4.94
N ALA A 166 -16.07 8.46 4.12
CA ALA A 166 -17.41 7.88 4.02
C ALA A 166 -17.97 7.94 2.60
N LEU A 167 -18.63 6.86 2.18
CA LEU A 167 -19.45 6.81 0.98
C LEU A 167 -20.93 6.60 1.34
N PRO A 168 -21.85 7.42 0.80
CA PRO A 168 -23.29 7.24 1.00
C PRO A 168 -23.75 5.82 0.63
N GLY A 169 -24.54 5.19 1.49
CA GLY A 169 -25.06 3.83 1.27
C GLY A 169 -24.07 2.70 1.53
N ILE A 170 -22.79 3.01 1.79
CA ILE A 170 -21.75 2.01 2.08
C ILE A 170 -21.25 2.19 3.51
N THR A 171 -20.75 3.38 3.83
CA THR A 171 -20.18 3.66 5.14
C THR A 171 -21.27 3.83 6.17
N ARG A 172 -21.21 3.03 7.23
CA ARG A 172 -22.13 3.13 8.37
C ARG A 172 -21.76 4.33 9.23
N VAL A 173 -22.76 5.07 9.70
CA VAL A 173 -22.57 6.18 10.64
C VAL A 173 -21.85 5.67 11.89
N ARG A 174 -20.76 6.34 12.25
CA ARG A 174 -19.87 5.97 13.34
C ARG A 174 -19.67 7.15 14.26
N ARG A 175 -19.49 6.86 15.56
CA ARG A 175 -19.08 7.89 16.52
C ARG A 175 -17.62 8.25 16.23
N PRO A 176 -17.24 9.54 16.28
CA PRO A 176 -15.85 9.94 16.21
C PRO A 176 -15.04 9.20 17.26
N ILE A 177 -13.98 8.50 16.82
CA ILE A 177 -13.08 7.82 17.73
C ILE A 177 -12.09 8.87 18.25
N ARG A 178 -11.94 8.96 19.57
CA ARG A 178 -10.87 9.74 20.17
C ARG A 178 -9.59 8.94 20.06
N TYR A 179 -8.62 9.47 19.33
CA TYR A 179 -7.30 8.86 19.24
C TYR A 179 -6.53 9.21 20.50
N GLU A 180 -6.13 8.18 21.26
CA GLU A 180 -5.19 8.38 22.35
C GLU A 180 -3.84 8.86 21.81
N GLY A 181 -3.04 9.48 22.68
CA GLY A 181 -1.83 10.19 22.30
C GLY A 181 -0.69 9.29 21.78
N GLU A 182 0.53 9.75 22.01
CA GLU A 182 1.71 9.01 21.61
C GLU A 182 1.91 7.79 22.51
N THR A 183 2.25 6.67 21.89
CA THR A 183 2.57 5.41 22.56
C THR A 183 4.04 5.14 22.40
N VAL A 184 4.76 5.09 23.52
CA VAL A 184 6.15 4.64 23.55
C VAL A 184 6.17 3.11 23.54
N LEU A 185 6.86 2.54 22.55
CA LEU A 185 7.11 1.11 22.42
C LEU A 185 8.58 0.86 22.76
N HIS A 186 8.80 0.11 23.84
CA HIS A 186 10.14 -0.18 24.31
C HIS A 186 10.79 -1.31 23.52
N ALA A 187 11.96 -1.03 22.96
CA ALA A 187 12.77 -2.07 22.32
C ALA A 187 13.30 -3.03 23.38
N ARG A 188 13.32 -4.33 23.07
CA ARG A 188 13.87 -5.37 23.96
C ARG A 188 15.32 -5.72 23.64
N GLU A 189 15.77 -5.33 22.46
CA GLU A 189 17.13 -5.55 21.98
C GLU A 189 18.09 -4.59 22.70
N PHE A 190 19.31 -5.05 22.95
CA PHE A 190 20.30 -4.25 23.68
C PHE A 190 20.65 -2.98 22.90
N ASP A 191 20.67 -1.85 23.60
CA ASP A 191 21.02 -0.52 23.08
C ASP A 191 20.12 -0.01 21.92
N MET A 192 19.00 -0.68 21.65
CA MET A 192 18.04 -0.19 20.66
C MET A 192 17.16 0.92 21.26
N PRO A 193 17.11 2.12 20.64
CA PRO A 193 16.25 3.19 21.12
C PRO A 193 14.76 2.84 21.05
N ASP A 194 13.97 3.43 21.95
CA ASP A 194 12.51 3.28 21.95
C ASP A 194 11.88 3.83 20.66
N ILE A 195 10.71 3.30 20.32
CA ILE A 195 9.91 3.74 19.17
C ILE A 195 8.77 4.63 19.67
N LEU A 196 8.54 5.76 19.00
CA LEU A 196 7.42 6.66 19.27
C LEU A 196 6.31 6.47 18.23
N PHE A 197 5.22 5.82 18.61
CA PHE A 197 4.07 5.59 17.74
C PHE A 197 2.92 6.56 18.02
N SER A 198 2.39 7.22 17.00
CA SER A 198 1.26 8.16 17.15
C SER A 198 -0.02 7.59 16.55
N HIS A 199 -1.01 7.25 17.40
CA HIS A 199 -2.33 6.86 16.91
C HIS A 199 -3.00 7.98 16.12
N ARG A 200 -2.86 9.24 16.55
CA ARG A 200 -3.44 10.40 15.83
C ARG A 200 -2.99 10.45 14.38
N LYS A 201 -1.67 10.30 14.11
CA LYS A 201 -1.14 10.37 12.74
C LYS A 201 -1.64 9.22 11.86
N HIS A 202 -1.81 8.02 12.44
CA HIS A 202 -2.23 6.83 11.67
C HIS A 202 -3.74 6.74 11.50
N ALA A 203 -4.50 7.04 12.54
CA ALA A 203 -5.91 6.73 12.59
C ALA A 203 -6.77 7.70 11.76
N VAL A 204 -6.29 8.91 11.48
CA VAL A 204 -6.91 9.82 10.48
C VAL A 204 -7.02 9.17 9.10
N TRP A 205 -6.04 8.33 8.73
CA TRP A 205 -6.00 7.65 7.45
C TRP A 205 -6.61 6.25 7.49
N ASN A 206 -6.42 5.54 8.60
CA ASN A 206 -6.60 4.09 8.65
C ASN A 206 -7.81 3.65 9.49
N GLY A 207 -8.23 4.46 10.47
CA GLY A 207 -9.13 4.01 11.53
C GLY A 207 -8.56 2.86 12.37
N CYS A 208 -9.33 2.40 13.35
CA CYS A 208 -8.89 1.35 14.28
C CYS A 208 -8.89 -0.04 13.63
N GLU A 209 -9.89 -0.34 12.80
CA GLU A 209 -10.13 -1.69 12.25
C GLU A 209 -9.09 -2.10 11.23
N LEU A 210 -8.40 -1.14 10.62
CA LEU A 210 -7.36 -1.46 9.64
C LEU A 210 -6.12 -2.06 10.31
N CYS A 211 -5.87 -1.70 11.57
CA CYS A 211 -4.75 -2.21 12.36
C CYS A 211 -5.20 -3.35 13.30
N HIS A 212 -6.38 -3.20 13.92
CA HIS A 212 -6.82 -4.08 14.98
C HIS A 212 -8.02 -4.96 14.58
N PRO A 213 -8.04 -6.24 14.98
CA PRO A 213 -6.96 -6.96 15.69
C PRO A 213 -5.91 -7.58 14.75
N SER A 214 -6.08 -7.43 13.42
CA SER A 214 -5.39 -8.24 12.41
C SER A 214 -3.88 -8.04 12.36
N ILE A 215 -3.42 -6.79 12.45
CA ILE A 215 -1.99 -6.44 12.41
C ILE A 215 -1.44 -6.34 13.83
N PHE A 216 -2.19 -5.70 14.72
CA PHE A 216 -1.83 -5.51 16.12
C PHE A 216 -3.00 -5.90 17.02
N GLY A 217 -2.70 -6.55 18.15
CA GLY A 217 -3.66 -6.78 19.22
C GLY A 217 -4.08 -5.45 19.85
N VAL A 218 -5.31 -5.41 20.36
CA VAL A 218 -5.89 -4.19 20.94
C VAL A 218 -5.20 -3.81 22.26
N ALA A 219 -4.77 -4.81 23.05
CA ALA A 219 -4.08 -4.56 24.31
C ALA A 219 -2.61 -4.19 24.08
N ARG A 220 -2.11 -3.22 24.85
CA ARG A 220 -0.70 -2.81 24.79
C ARG A 220 0.23 -4.00 25.03
N GLY A 221 1.19 -4.20 24.13
CA GLY A 221 2.15 -5.30 24.21
C GLY A 221 1.59 -6.68 23.91
N ALA A 222 0.33 -6.79 23.45
CA ALA A 222 -0.25 -8.06 23.02
C ALA A 222 0.46 -8.66 21.80
N THR A 223 0.99 -7.80 20.93
CA THR A 223 1.74 -8.19 19.75
C THR A 223 3.23 -8.00 19.99
N ARG A 224 4.00 -9.04 19.71
CA ARG A 224 5.47 -9.00 19.69
C ARG A 224 5.92 -9.17 18.27
N TYR A 225 6.91 -8.37 17.87
CA TYR A 225 7.46 -8.45 16.54
C TYR A 225 8.92 -8.05 16.49
N THR A 226 9.60 -8.37 15.38
CA THR A 226 11.00 -7.98 15.13
C THR A 226 11.14 -7.11 13.89
N MET A 227 12.30 -6.45 13.75
CA MET A 227 12.61 -5.69 12.54
C MET A 227 12.66 -6.57 11.29
N GLN A 228 13.08 -7.82 11.41
CA GLN A 228 13.04 -8.75 10.28
C GLN A 228 11.60 -8.94 9.77
N GLU A 229 10.64 -9.10 10.69
CA GLU A 229 9.23 -9.25 10.31
C GLU A 229 8.67 -7.98 9.66
N ILE A 230 9.16 -6.82 10.08
CA ILE A 230 8.84 -5.53 9.45
C ILE A 230 9.40 -5.48 8.02
N PHE A 231 10.64 -5.90 7.80
CA PHE A 231 11.22 -5.99 6.45
C PHE A 231 10.50 -7.02 5.58
N ASP A 232 10.00 -8.10 6.16
CA ASP A 232 9.14 -9.09 5.49
C ASP A 232 7.73 -8.56 5.18
N GLY A 233 7.44 -7.30 5.52
CA GLY A 233 6.18 -6.64 5.21
C GLY A 233 5.04 -6.97 6.17
N ARG A 234 5.35 -7.40 7.40
CA ARG A 234 4.40 -7.59 8.51
C ARG A 234 4.44 -6.41 9.48
N TYR A 235 3.42 -6.29 10.34
CA TYR A 235 3.32 -5.21 11.34
C TYR A 235 3.46 -3.82 10.69
N CYS A 236 4.44 -3.02 11.08
CA CYS A 236 4.73 -1.72 10.48
C CYS A 236 4.96 -1.82 8.96
N GLY A 237 5.59 -2.91 8.51
CA GLY A 237 5.87 -3.22 7.11
C GLY A 237 4.64 -3.61 6.28
N ALA A 238 3.48 -3.78 6.92
CA ALA A 238 2.22 -3.91 6.18
C ALA A 238 1.95 -2.69 5.30
N CYS A 239 2.42 -1.52 5.73
CA CYS A 239 2.28 -0.25 5.02
C CYS A 239 3.62 0.41 4.68
N HIS A 240 4.56 0.50 5.63
CA HIS A 240 5.85 1.16 5.44
C HIS A 240 6.75 0.32 4.52
N GLY A 241 7.31 0.95 3.48
CA GLY A 241 8.04 0.28 2.39
C GLY A 241 7.19 -0.17 1.22
N LYS A 242 5.85 -0.19 1.37
CA LYS A 242 4.90 -0.52 0.30
C LYS A 242 4.15 0.72 -0.20
N VAL A 243 3.42 1.36 0.70
CA VAL A 243 2.60 2.55 0.41
C VAL A 243 2.96 3.75 1.29
N SER A 244 3.63 3.54 2.42
CA SER A 244 4.21 4.56 3.28
C SER A 244 5.74 4.55 3.17
N PHE A 245 6.41 5.52 3.80
CA PHE A 245 7.87 5.67 3.73
C PHE A 245 8.62 4.35 3.98
N PRO A 246 9.79 4.15 3.34
CA PRO A 246 10.56 2.92 3.46
C PRO A 246 11.26 2.81 4.81
N VAL A 247 11.38 1.59 5.33
CA VAL A 247 11.87 1.29 6.69
C VAL A 247 13.38 1.03 6.77
N ASP A 248 14.05 0.95 5.63
CA ASP A 248 15.43 0.48 5.47
C ASP A 248 16.48 1.60 5.37
N PHE A 249 16.06 2.87 5.43
CA PHE A 249 16.95 4.02 5.21
C PHE A 249 17.09 4.97 6.40
N ASP A 250 16.03 5.22 7.16
CA ASP A 250 16.05 6.20 8.25
C ASP A 250 15.33 5.64 9.48
N CYS A 251 16.13 5.09 10.40
CA CYS A 251 15.65 4.52 11.65
C CYS A 251 14.97 5.57 12.55
N ARG A 252 15.37 6.86 12.44
CA ARG A 252 14.86 7.95 13.28
C ARG A 252 13.42 8.33 12.96
N LEU A 253 12.88 7.85 11.84
CA LEU A 253 11.45 8.03 11.53
C LEU A 253 10.54 7.35 12.56
N CYS A 254 11.06 6.31 13.23
CA CYS A 254 10.35 5.56 14.26
C CYS A 254 11.06 5.64 15.61
N HIS A 255 12.39 5.47 15.61
CA HIS A 255 13.20 5.42 16.80
C HIS A 255 13.49 6.84 17.34
N THR A 256 13.43 6.96 18.66
CA THR A 256 13.62 8.23 19.39
C THR A 256 15.04 8.79 19.32
N LYS A 257 16.02 7.97 18.93
CA LYS A 257 17.43 8.31 18.79
C LYS A 257 18.03 7.62 17.56
N ASP A 258 19.26 7.99 17.23
CA ASP A 258 20.05 7.32 16.21
C ASP A 258 20.24 5.84 16.54
N VAL A 259 20.14 5.01 15.50
CA VAL A 259 20.40 3.58 15.53
C VAL A 259 21.67 3.36 14.71
N PHE A 260 22.72 2.88 15.36
CA PHE A 260 24.05 2.65 14.77
C PHE A 260 24.32 1.17 14.56
#